data_AF-A0A537SFD8-F1
#
_entry.id   AF-A0A537SFD8-F1
#
_cell.length_a   1.000
_cell.length_b   1.000
_cell.length_c   1.000
_cell.angle_alpha   90.00
_cell.angle_beta   90.00
_cell.angle_gamma   90.00
#
_symmetry.space_group_name_H-M   'P 1'
#
loop_
_entity.id
_entity.type
_entity.pdbx_description
1 polymer ?
#
loop_
_entity_poly.entity_id
_entity_poly.type
_entity_poly.pdbx_seq_one_letter_code
_entity_poly.pdbx_strand_id
1 'polypeptide(L)'
;MDVSAIASAYNGVKAAKDVFSAVLQLKIDNESMLKVNEALRSLGDVQDNLFALREQLSELQSKNQELTQKLAERERWEQKLAGYKIEETPGGAVVYASMNEPRHYACPSCISKQQLHILQDSRVMAGTFECPGCKFNFPVLPRRSPPPARALNSGIV
;
A
#
# COMPACT_ATOMS: atom_id res chain seq x y z
N MET A 1 19.44 -15.59 -0.06
CA MET A 1 19.91 -16.36 -1.24
C MET A 1 19.75 -15.49 -2.45
N ASP A 2 20.83 -15.25 -3.17
CA ASP A 2 20.85 -14.34 -4.31
C ASP A 2 20.38 -15.07 -5.58
N VAL A 3 19.58 -14.40 -6.42
CA VAL A 3 19.13 -14.89 -7.73
C VAL A 3 20.34 -15.30 -8.58
N SER A 4 21.46 -14.59 -8.41
CA SER A 4 22.74 -14.87 -9.05
C SER A 4 23.25 -16.29 -8.75
N ALA A 5 23.14 -16.77 -7.51
CA ALA A 5 23.61 -18.09 -7.10
C ALA A 5 22.78 -19.22 -7.74
N ILE A 6 21.46 -19.05 -7.85
CA ILE A 6 20.57 -20.03 -8.51
C ILE A 6 20.83 -20.05 -10.03
N ALA A 7 21.03 -18.88 -10.64
CA ALA A 7 21.37 -18.79 -12.06
C ALA A 7 22.73 -19.44 -12.39
N SER A 8 23.74 -19.24 -11.54
CA SER A 8 25.04 -19.89 -11.68
C SER A 8 24.95 -21.41 -11.47
N ALA A 9 24.17 -21.88 -10.49
CA ALA A 9 23.93 -23.31 -10.28
C ALA A 9 23.24 -23.96 -11.49
N TYR A 10 22.23 -23.29 -12.05
CA TYR A 10 21.53 -23.74 -13.25
C TYR A 10 22.48 -23.90 -14.45
N ASN A 11 23.32 -22.89 -14.69
CA ASN A 11 24.31 -22.95 -15.78
C ASN A 11 25.34 -24.07 -15.57
N GLY A 12 25.76 -24.32 -14.32
CA GLY A 12 26.65 -25.43 -13.97
C GLY A 12 26.02 -26.79 -14.24
N VAL A 13 24.76 -26.98 -13.84
CA VAL A 13 24.00 -28.22 -14.09
C VAL A 13 23.80 -28.45 -15.59
N LYS A 14 23.48 -27.40 -16.36
CA LYS A 14 23.38 -27.48 -17.82
C LYS A 14 24.70 -27.89 -18.46
N ALA A 15 25.81 -27.25 -18.06
CA ALA A 15 27.13 -27.59 -18.57
C ALA A 15 27.50 -29.06 -18.27
N ALA A 16 27.20 -29.55 -17.07
CA ALA A 16 27.41 -30.96 -16.73
C ALA A 16 26.56 -31.89 -17.61
N LYS A 17 25.28 -31.55 -17.85
CA LYS A 17 24.38 -32.31 -18.71
C LYS A 17 24.88 -32.38 -20.16
N ASP A 18 25.40 -31.27 -20.69
CA ASP A 18 25.99 -31.21 -22.02
C ASP A 18 27.23 -32.11 -22.12
N VAL A 19 28.10 -32.12 -21.10
CA VAL A 19 29.28 -33.00 -21.02
C VAL A 19 28.87 -34.48 -21.00
N PHE A 20 27.94 -34.87 -20.13
CA PHE A 20 27.48 -36.27 -20.05
C PHE A 20 26.78 -36.72 -21.33
N SER A 21 26.04 -35.83 -21.99
CA SER A 21 25.41 -36.11 -23.28
C SER A 21 26.44 -36.32 -24.40
N ALA A 22 27.53 -35.56 -24.40
CA ALA A 22 28.65 -35.76 -25.33
C ALA A 22 29.37 -37.10 -25.07
N VAL A 23 29.50 -37.51 -23.80
CA VAL A 23 30.10 -38.82 -23.44
C VAL A 23 29.26 -39.98 -23.96
N LEU A 24 27.93 -39.89 -23.97
CA LEU A 24 27.05 -40.92 -24.56
C LEU A 24 27.19 -41.05 -26.09
N GLN A 25 27.63 -40.01 -26.79
CA GLN A 25 27.86 -40.06 -28.24
C GLN A 25 29.16 -40.79 -28.59
N LEU A 26 30.06 -40.97 -27.63
CA LEU A 26 31.25 -41.80 -27.78
C LEU A 26 30.87 -43.28 -27.65
N LYS A 27 31.51 -44.17 -28.41
CA LYS A 27 31.35 -45.63 -28.28
C LYS A 27 31.95 -46.12 -26.95
N ILE A 28 31.23 -45.88 -25.85
CA ILE A 28 31.54 -46.40 -24.52
C ILE A 28 30.87 -47.74 -24.28
N ASP A 29 31.36 -48.47 -23.29
CA ASP A 29 30.81 -49.74 -22.86
C ASP A 29 29.41 -49.57 -22.24
N ASN A 30 28.67 -50.68 -22.21
CA ASN A 30 27.27 -50.69 -21.78
C ASN A 30 27.10 -50.38 -20.28
N GLU A 31 28.10 -50.69 -19.44
CA GLU A 31 28.06 -50.38 -18.01
C GLU A 31 28.23 -48.87 -17.78
N SER A 32 29.18 -48.25 -18.48
CA SER A 32 29.37 -46.80 -18.47
C SER A 32 28.14 -46.05 -18.98
N MET A 33 27.46 -46.54 -20.02
CA MET A 33 26.20 -45.94 -20.49
C MET A 33 25.11 -45.91 -19.42
N LEU A 34 24.98 -46.96 -18.60
CA LEU A 34 23.98 -47.01 -17.53
C LEU A 34 24.26 -45.95 -16.46
N LYS A 35 25.52 -45.84 -16.01
CA LYS A 35 25.93 -44.84 -14.99
C LYS A 35 25.77 -43.41 -15.49
N VAL A 36 26.09 -43.15 -16.76
CA VAL A 36 25.91 -41.82 -17.38
C VAL A 36 24.42 -41.47 -17.51
N ASN A 37 23.57 -42.41 -17.88
CA ASN A 37 22.13 -42.18 -17.93
C ASN A 37 21.53 -41.89 -16.55
N GLU A 38 21.99 -42.57 -15.50
CA GLU A 38 21.60 -42.27 -14.12
C GLU A 38 22.01 -40.86 -13.70
N ALA A 39 23.26 -40.46 -14.01
CA ALA A 39 23.74 -39.10 -13.76
C ALA A 39 22.92 -38.04 -14.52
N LEU A 40 22.56 -38.30 -15.78
CA LEU A 40 21.72 -37.39 -16.58
C LEU A 40 20.30 -37.25 -16.03
N ARG A 41 19.71 -38.33 -15.51
CA ARG A 41 18.40 -38.27 -14.83
C ARG A 41 18.49 -37.43 -13.57
N SER A 42 19.47 -37.68 -12.72
CA SER A 42 19.70 -36.91 -11.50
C SER A 42 19.94 -35.42 -11.79
N LEU A 43 20.73 -35.09 -12.82
CA LEU A 43 20.93 -33.71 -13.26
C LEU A 43 19.64 -33.08 -13.80
N GLY A 44 18.78 -33.85 -14.44
CA GLY A 44 17.43 -33.42 -14.83
C GLY A 44 16.59 -33.02 -13.62
N ASP A 45 16.52 -33.88 -12.61
CA ASP A 45 15.76 -33.61 -11.38
C ASP A 45 16.28 -32.37 -10.65
N VAL A 46 17.61 -32.19 -10.60
CA VAL A 46 18.22 -30.98 -10.02
C VAL A 46 17.86 -29.74 -10.84
N GLN A 47 17.88 -29.84 -12.18
CA GLN A 47 17.52 -28.75 -13.07
C GLN A 47 16.08 -28.30 -12.85
N ASP A 48 15.15 -29.24 -12.74
CA ASP A 48 13.72 -28.98 -12.51
C ASP A 48 13.48 -28.33 -11.14
N ASN A 49 14.18 -28.82 -10.10
CA ASN A 49 14.12 -28.22 -8.76
C ASN A 49 14.66 -26.78 -8.75
N LEU A 50 15.76 -26.50 -9.46
CA LEU A 50 16.30 -25.14 -9.57
C LEU A 50 15.35 -24.19 -10.27
N PHE A 51 14.61 -24.67 -11.28
CA PHE A 51 13.56 -23.88 -11.92
C PHE A 51 12.42 -23.55 -10.96
N ALA A 52 11.90 -24.54 -10.24
CA ALA A 52 10.83 -24.34 -9.26
C ALA A 52 11.27 -23.35 -8.16
N LEU A 53 12.50 -23.46 -7.66
CA LEU A 53 13.04 -22.52 -6.66
C LEU A 53 13.16 -21.10 -7.21
N ARG A 54 13.58 -20.94 -8.47
CA ARG A 54 13.67 -19.62 -9.11
C ARG A 54 12.30 -18.96 -9.22
N GLU A 55 11.27 -19.71 -9.59
CA GLU A 55 9.90 -19.21 -9.69
C GLU A 55 9.38 -18.76 -8.31
N GLN A 56 9.51 -19.61 -7.29
CA GLN A 56 9.12 -19.28 -5.92
C GLN A 56 9.85 -18.04 -5.39
N LEU A 57 11.15 -17.92 -5.68
CA LEU A 57 11.94 -16.77 -5.23
C LEU A 57 11.51 -15.48 -5.95
N SER A 58 11.18 -15.55 -7.24
CA SER A 58 10.61 -14.42 -7.99
C SER A 58 9.26 -13.99 -7.42
N GLU A 59 8.39 -14.94 -7.07
CA GLU A 59 7.09 -14.65 -6.44
C GLU A 59 7.26 -14.01 -5.06
N LEU A 60 8.14 -14.57 -4.22
CA LEU A 60 8.46 -14.03 -2.90
C LEU A 60 9.04 -12.62 -2.98
N GLN A 61 9.95 -12.36 -3.93
CA GLN A 61 10.51 -11.02 -4.15
C GLN A 61 9.43 -10.01 -4.55
N SER A 62 8.52 -10.39 -5.45
CA SER A 62 7.41 -9.54 -5.89
C SER A 62 6.48 -9.21 -4.72
N LYS A 63 6.10 -10.22 -3.92
CA LYS A 63 5.30 -10.03 -2.70
C LYS A 63 6.00 -9.16 -1.66
N ASN A 64 7.30 -9.36 -1.48
CA ASN A 64 8.08 -8.56 -0.53
C ASN A 64 8.13 -7.09 -0.95
N GLN A 65 8.34 -6.81 -2.25
CA GLN A 65 8.28 -5.46 -2.80
C GLN A 65 6.89 -4.82 -2.61
N GLU A 66 5.82 -5.56 -2.94
CA GLU A 66 4.44 -5.09 -2.76
C GLU A 66 4.14 -4.77 -1.29
N LEU A 67 4.50 -5.67 -0.37
CA LEU A 67 4.29 -5.46 1.07
C LEU A 67 5.12 -4.29 1.60
N THR A 68 6.37 -4.16 1.16
CA THR A 68 7.24 -3.03 1.54
C THR A 68 6.65 -1.70 1.07
N GLN A 69 6.10 -1.64 -0.14
CA GLN A 69 5.40 -0.45 -0.65
C GLN A 69 4.16 -0.12 0.19
N LYS A 70 3.31 -1.12 0.48
CA LYS A 70 2.12 -0.94 1.33
C LYS A 70 2.47 -0.47 2.74
N LEU A 71 3.56 -0.98 3.33
CA LEU A 71 4.04 -0.53 4.63
C LEU A 71 4.49 0.93 4.56
N ALA A 72 5.31 1.29 3.57
CA ALA A 72 5.76 2.67 3.41
C ALA A 72 4.60 3.66 3.17
N GLU A 73 3.55 3.25 2.44
CA GLU A 73 2.33 4.05 2.27
C GLU A 73 1.57 4.26 3.58
N ARG A 74 1.45 3.20 4.40
CA ARG A 74 0.82 3.30 5.73
C ARG A 74 1.62 4.18 6.67
N GLU A 75 2.93 4.01 6.74
CA GLU A 75 3.80 4.85 7.58
C GLU A 75 3.70 6.32 7.18
N ARG A 76 3.73 6.63 5.88
CA ARG A 76 3.52 8.00 5.38
C ARG A 76 2.15 8.55 5.75
N TRP A 77 1.12 7.71 5.74
CA TRP A 77 -0.23 8.10 6.15
C TRP A 77 -0.30 8.39 7.66
N GLU A 78 0.28 7.54 8.49
CA GLU A 78 0.35 7.74 9.94
C GLU A 78 1.15 8.99 10.30
N GLN A 79 2.27 9.25 9.63
CA GLN A 79 3.04 10.48 9.79
C GLN A 79 2.23 11.74 9.42
N LYS A 80 1.43 11.68 8.34
CA LYS A 80 0.52 12.78 7.99
C LYS A 80 -0.55 13.01 9.06
N LEU A 81 -1.10 11.93 9.64
CA LEU A 81 -2.11 12.01 10.69
C LEU A 81 -1.54 12.40 12.06
N ALA A 82 -0.24 12.20 12.32
CA ALA A 82 0.39 12.57 13.58
C ALA A 82 0.24 14.07 13.92
N GLY A 83 0.04 14.93 12.91
CA GLY A 83 -0.27 16.34 13.09
C GLY A 83 -1.74 16.66 13.43
N TYR A 84 -2.58 15.65 13.61
CA TYR A 84 -4.01 15.81 13.88
C TYR A 84 -4.41 15.11 15.17
N LYS A 85 -5.37 15.72 15.88
CA LYS A 85 -6.00 15.14 17.07
C LYS A 85 -7.52 15.12 16.90
N ILE A 86 -8.18 14.11 17.46
CA ILE A 86 -9.65 14.11 17.55
C ILE A 86 -10.07 15.14 18.60
N GLU A 87 -10.98 16.03 18.23
CA GLU A 87 -11.54 17.07 19.10
C GLU A 87 -13.03 17.24 18.81
N GLU A 88 -13.80 17.55 19.86
CA GLU A 88 -15.18 18.00 19.71
C GLU A 88 -15.21 19.52 19.52
N THR A 89 -15.85 19.95 18.45
CA THR A 89 -15.95 21.36 18.07
C THR A 89 -17.06 22.07 18.86
N PRO A 90 -17.04 23.41 18.99
CA PRO A 90 -18.09 24.15 19.68
C PRO A 90 -19.51 23.96 19.12
N GLY A 91 -19.65 23.56 17.85
CA GLY A 91 -20.94 23.20 17.25
C GLY A 91 -21.39 21.76 17.53
N GLY A 92 -20.59 20.96 18.25
CA GLY A 92 -20.88 19.57 18.64
C GLY A 92 -20.41 18.51 17.63
N ALA A 93 -19.65 18.88 16.60
CA ALA A 93 -19.06 17.90 15.68
C ALA A 93 -17.76 17.29 16.22
N VAL A 94 -17.60 15.97 16.11
CA VAL A 94 -16.33 15.27 16.34
C VAL A 94 -15.52 15.27 15.03
N VAL A 95 -14.35 15.88 15.04
CA VAL A 95 -13.50 16.06 13.84
C VAL A 95 -12.02 15.86 14.19
N TYR A 96 -11.18 15.74 13.16
CA TYR A 96 -9.72 15.80 13.35
C TYR A 96 -9.24 17.24 13.22
N ALA A 97 -8.72 17.83 14.30
CA ALA A 97 -8.15 19.17 14.31
C ALA A 97 -6.64 19.14 14.08
N SER A 98 -6.14 19.95 13.15
CA SER A 98 -4.70 20.19 12.98
C SER A 98 -4.12 20.78 14.25
N MET A 99 -3.00 20.22 14.70
CA MET A 99 -2.17 20.76 15.78
C MET A 99 -1.24 21.88 15.30
N ASN A 100 -1.03 21.97 13.99
CA ASN A 100 -0.18 22.97 13.35
C ASN A 100 -1.01 24.15 12.82
N GLU A 101 -0.36 25.31 12.69
CA GLU A 101 -0.95 26.47 12.03
C GLU A 101 -0.86 26.38 10.50
N PRO A 102 -1.87 26.87 9.75
CA PRO A 102 -3.14 27.40 10.25
C PRO A 102 -4.04 26.30 10.81
N ARG A 103 -4.77 26.59 11.89
CA ARG A 103 -5.70 25.62 12.50
C ARG A 103 -6.84 25.31 11.54
N HIS A 104 -7.06 24.03 11.26
CA HIS A 104 -8.10 23.56 10.36
C HIS A 104 -8.63 22.20 10.81
N TYR A 105 -9.80 21.82 10.31
CA TYR A 105 -10.49 20.58 10.65
C TYR A 105 -10.55 19.64 9.44
N ALA A 106 -10.42 18.34 9.68
CA ALA A 106 -10.48 17.30 8.67
C ALA A 106 -11.60 16.30 8.98
N CYS A 107 -12.15 15.73 7.91
CA CYS A 107 -13.28 14.81 7.99
C CYS A 107 -12.87 13.43 8.58
N PRO A 108 -13.49 12.98 9.70
CA PRO A 108 -13.18 11.68 10.29
C PRO A 108 -13.53 10.51 9.36
N SER A 109 -14.65 10.58 8.63
CA SER A 109 -15.09 9.51 7.74
C SER A 109 -14.15 9.29 6.55
N CYS A 110 -13.52 10.35 6.05
CA CYS A 110 -12.52 10.26 4.99
C CYS A 110 -11.18 9.75 5.52
N ILE A 111 -10.79 10.15 6.72
CA ILE A 111 -9.55 9.69 7.37
C ILE A 111 -9.58 8.17 7.59
N SER A 112 -10.73 7.60 7.97
CA SER A 112 -10.89 6.13 8.06
C SER A 112 -10.69 5.40 6.72
N LYS A 113 -10.74 6.12 5.60
CA LYS A 113 -10.49 5.61 4.23
C LYS A 113 -9.11 6.01 3.71
N GLN A 114 -8.20 6.43 4.59
CA GLN A 114 -6.88 6.96 4.25
C GLN A 114 -6.91 8.18 3.30
N GLN A 115 -7.95 9.02 3.44
CA GLN A 115 -8.11 10.25 2.67
C GLN A 115 -8.18 11.46 3.59
N LEU A 116 -7.34 12.47 3.33
CA LEU A 116 -7.32 13.70 4.11
C LEU A 116 -8.06 14.80 3.35
N HIS A 117 -9.25 15.15 3.84
CA HIS A 117 -10.05 16.24 3.30
C HIS A 117 -10.32 17.27 4.40
N ILE A 118 -9.84 18.49 4.16
CA ILE A 118 -10.05 19.64 5.03
C ILE A 118 -11.48 20.14 4.85
N LEU A 119 -12.21 20.27 5.96
CA LEU A 119 -13.57 20.78 6.00
C LEU A 119 -13.61 22.24 5.53
N GLN A 120 -14.55 22.54 4.64
CA GLN A 120 -14.74 23.88 4.07
C GLN A 120 -15.97 24.53 4.71
N ASP A 121 -15.83 25.79 5.15
CA ASP A 121 -16.97 26.54 5.71
C ASP A 121 -18.07 26.72 4.64
N SER A 122 -19.28 26.24 4.93
CA SER A 122 -20.44 26.40 4.04
C SER A 122 -21.01 27.83 4.05
N ARG A 123 -20.47 28.72 4.90
CA ARG A 123 -20.86 30.14 5.06
C ARG A 123 -22.34 30.33 5.42
N VAL A 124 -22.88 29.38 6.17
CA VAL A 124 -24.28 29.40 6.65
C VAL A 124 -24.35 29.78 8.14
N MET A 125 -25.45 30.39 8.55
CA MET A 125 -25.69 30.78 9.96
C MET A 125 -25.64 29.61 10.94
N ALA A 126 -25.83 28.39 10.43
CA ALA A 126 -25.74 27.15 11.21
C ALA A 126 -24.30 26.79 11.65
N GLY A 127 -23.27 27.47 11.13
CA GLY A 127 -21.88 27.19 11.49
C GLY A 127 -21.34 25.88 10.92
N THR A 128 -21.96 25.40 9.84
CA THR A 128 -21.70 24.11 9.22
C THR A 128 -20.51 24.18 8.27
N PHE A 129 -19.67 23.15 8.31
CA PHE A 129 -18.60 22.93 7.35
C PHE A 129 -18.88 21.66 6.55
N GLU A 130 -18.59 21.69 5.25
CA GLU A 130 -18.75 20.57 4.33
C GLU A 130 -17.40 19.90 4.07
N CYS A 131 -17.38 18.55 4.06
CA CYS A 131 -16.25 17.81 3.52
C CYS A 131 -16.29 17.78 1.97
N PRO A 132 -15.25 18.25 1.26
CA PRO A 132 -15.25 18.21 -0.20
C PRO A 132 -15.23 16.79 -0.79
N GLY A 133 -14.74 15.79 -0.02
CA GLY A 133 -14.66 14.40 -0.46
C GLY A 133 -15.97 13.64 -0.36
N CYS A 134 -16.57 13.58 0.85
CA CYS A 134 -17.80 12.79 1.09
C CYS A 134 -19.09 13.63 1.15
N LYS A 135 -19.01 14.96 1.04
CA LYS A 135 -20.16 15.89 1.08
C LYS A 135 -20.96 15.88 2.38
N PHE A 136 -20.39 15.30 3.45
CA PHE A 136 -21.00 15.32 4.77
C PHE A 136 -20.80 16.68 5.43
N ASN A 137 -21.80 17.08 6.20
CA ASN A 137 -21.87 18.37 6.89
C ASN A 137 -21.60 18.21 8.38
N PHE A 138 -20.74 19.07 8.92
CA PHE A 138 -20.31 19.05 10.31
C PHE A 138 -20.63 20.38 10.98
N PRO A 139 -21.40 20.41 12.08
CA PRO A 139 -21.62 21.63 12.85
C PRO A 139 -20.34 21.97 13.64
N VAL A 140 -19.46 22.78 13.06
CA VAL A 140 -18.16 23.14 13.66
C VAL A 140 -18.29 24.37 14.56
N LEU A 141 -19.01 25.39 14.09
CA LEU A 141 -19.26 26.62 14.82
C LEU A 141 -20.65 26.58 15.47
N PRO A 142 -20.85 27.29 16.60
CA PRO A 142 -22.16 27.39 17.21
C PRO A 142 -23.12 28.15 16.28
N ARG A 143 -24.41 27.77 16.31
CA ARG A 143 -25.44 28.48 15.56
C ARG A 143 -25.48 29.94 16.00
N ARG A 144 -25.36 30.86 15.05
CA ARG A 144 -25.54 32.29 15.33
C ARG A 144 -27.03 32.58 15.46
N SER A 145 -27.44 33.24 16.55
CA SER A 145 -28.80 33.77 16.67
C SER A 145 -29.03 34.85 15.60
N PRO A 146 -30.22 34.91 14.98
CA PRO A 146 -30.54 36.01 14.07
C PRO A 146 -30.40 37.35 14.81
N PRO A 147 -29.96 38.42 14.12
CA PRO A 147 -29.95 39.75 14.72
C PRO A 147 -31.37 40.12 15.19
N PRO A 148 -31.51 40.81 16.33
CA PRO A 148 -32.83 41.20 16.82
C PRO A 148 -33.57 41.97 15.73
N ALA A 149 -34.84 41.60 15.49
CA ALA A 149 -35.68 42.29 14.52
C ALA A 149 -35.66 43.78 14.85
N ARG A 150 -35.15 44.60 13.92
CA ARG A 150 -35.28 46.06 14.02
C ARG A 150 -36.76 46.35 14.16
N ALA A 151 -37.19 46.88 15.32
CA ALA A 151 -38.52 47.40 15.50
C ALA A 151 -38.77 48.41 14.38
N LEU A 152 -39.61 48.04 13.41
CA LEU A 152 -40.13 48.97 12.43
C LEU A 152 -40.95 49.98 13.25
N ASN A 153 -40.38 51.16 13.47
CA ASN A 153 -41.11 52.30 14.00
C ASN A 153 -42.20 52.62 12.97
N SER A 154 -43.40 52.08 13.19
CA SER A 154 -44.61 52.52 12.52
C SER A 154 -44.94 53.93 13.02
N GLY A 155 -44.23 54.92 12.48
CA GLY A 155 -44.60 56.32 12.60
C GLY A 155 -45.92 56.52 11.86
N ILE A 156 -47.01 56.47 12.59
CA ILE A 156 -48.31 56.98 12.18
C ILE A 156 -48.19 58.51 12.20
N VAL A 157 -48.32 59.14 11.05
CA VAL A 157 -48.64 60.57 10.90
C VAL A 157 -49.91 60.66 10.07
#